data_AF-Q1KVK8-F1
#
_entry.id   AF-Q1KVK8-F1
#
_cell.length_a   1.000
_cell.length_b   1.000
_cell.length_c   1.000
_cell.angle_alpha   90.00
_cell.angle_beta   90.00
_cell.angle_gamma   90.00
#
_symmetry.space_group_name_H-M   'P 1'
#
loop_
_entity.id
_entity.type
_entity.pdbx_description
1 polymer ?
#
loop_
_entity_poly.entity_id
_entity_poly.type
_entity_poly.pdbx_seq_one_letter_code
_entity_poly.pdbx_strand_id
1 'polypeptide(L)'
;LVIAGYAVLVNSLKTSTRTGLARIEKAVKERLGQAEQEPLMPHDLINSKPISAALKEFFGASQLSQFMDQTNPLAEITHKRRVSALGPGGLTRERAGFEVRDVHVTHYGRVC
;
A
#
# COMPACT_ATOMS: atom_id res chain seq x y z
N LEU A 1 1.90 -7.70 -15.25
CA LEU A 1 1.74 -6.45 -14.47
C LEU A 1 0.97 -6.80 -13.21
N VAL A 2 1.48 -6.43 -12.04
CA VAL A 2 0.93 -6.79 -10.71
C VAL A 2 -0.37 -6.01 -10.49
N ILE A 3 -1.53 -6.68 -10.48
CA ILE A 3 -2.83 -6.04 -10.23
C ILE A 3 -3.52 -6.82 -9.12
N ALA A 4 -3.37 -6.37 -7.88
CA ALA A 4 -4.09 -6.94 -6.77
C ALA A 4 -5.42 -6.22 -6.50
N GLY A 5 -6.24 -6.82 -5.63
CA GLY A 5 -7.59 -6.38 -5.28
C GLY A 5 -7.70 -4.87 -5.00
N TYR A 6 -8.56 -4.20 -5.78
CA TYR A 6 -8.59 -2.74 -5.92
C TYR A 6 -8.75 -1.98 -4.60
N ALA A 7 -9.66 -2.42 -3.71
CA ALA A 7 -10.00 -1.68 -2.50
C ALA A 7 -8.90 -1.73 -1.43
N VAL A 8 -8.28 -2.91 -1.23
CA VAL A 8 -7.19 -3.09 -0.27
C VAL A 8 -5.92 -2.40 -0.78
N LEU A 9 -5.65 -2.52 -2.09
CA LEU A 9 -4.50 -1.89 -2.73
C LEU A 9 -4.53 -0.36 -2.63
N VAL A 10 -5.69 0.28 -2.84
CA VAL A 10 -5.81 1.76 -2.76
C VAL A 10 -5.51 2.27 -1.34
N ASN A 11 -6.05 1.63 -0.31
CA ASN A 11 -5.80 2.06 1.08
C ASN A 11 -4.35 1.83 1.50
N SER A 12 -3.76 0.68 1.17
CA SER A 12 -2.36 0.40 1.49
C SER A 12 -1.39 1.26 0.67
N LEU A 13 -1.74 1.61 -0.57
CA LEU A 13 -0.96 2.57 -1.37
C LEU A 13 -1.02 3.98 -0.75
N LYS A 14 -2.20 4.40 -0.28
CA LYS A 14 -2.37 5.69 0.41
C LYS A 14 -1.52 5.76 1.68
N THR A 15 -1.48 4.69 2.48
CA THR A 15 -0.64 4.67 3.69
C THR A 15 0.85 4.68 3.36
N SER A 16 1.31 3.89 2.38
CA SER A 16 2.71 3.91 1.93
C SER A 16 3.13 5.28 1.37
N THR A 17 2.26 5.92 0.59
CA THR A 17 2.50 7.27 0.05
C THR A 17 2.56 8.31 1.17
N ARG A 18 1.66 8.23 2.16
CA ARG A 18 1.69 9.10 3.34
C ARG A 18 2.99 8.96 4.13
N THR A 19 3.48 7.73 4.31
CA THR A 19 4.78 7.48 4.95
C THR A 19 5.94 8.08 4.15
N GLY A 20 5.90 7.96 2.81
CA GLY A 20 6.87 8.61 1.91
C GLY A 20 6.87 10.13 2.03
N LEU A 21 5.68 10.75 2.10
CA LEU A 21 5.52 12.19 2.30
C LEU A 21 6.04 12.65 3.67
N ALA A 22 5.75 11.89 4.74
CA ALA A 22 6.27 12.20 6.07
C ALA A 22 7.80 12.18 6.13
N ARG A 23 8.46 11.28 5.37
CA ARG A 23 9.93 11.27 5.23
C ARG A 23 10.45 12.52 4.52
N ILE A 24 9.75 13.00 3.49
CA ILE A 24 10.10 14.26 2.82
C ILE A 24 9.91 15.45 3.76
N GLU A 25 8.78 15.51 4.47
CA GLU A 25 8.51 16.58 5.44
C GLU A 25 9.62 16.69 6.49
N LYS A 26 10.07 15.54 7.03
CA LYS A 26 11.18 15.50 7.97
C LYS A 26 12.48 16.04 7.36
N ALA A 27 12.84 15.58 6.16
CA ALA A 27 14.06 16.01 5.47
C ALA A 27 14.04 17.52 5.12
N VAL A 28 12.88 18.05 4.74
CA VAL A 28 12.68 19.48 4.48
C VAL A 28 12.86 20.30 5.76
N LYS A 29 12.24 19.87 6.88
CA LYS A 29 12.40 20.54 8.18
C LYS A 29 13.84 20.55 8.67
N GLU A 30 14.55 19.43 8.52
CA GLU A 30 15.98 19.33 8.88
C GLU A 30 16.85 20.27 8.06
N ARG A 31 16.62 20.37 6.74
CA ARG A 31 17.36 21.29 5.86
C ARG A 31 17.07 22.76 6.17
N LEU A 32 15.81 23.10 6.41
CA LEU A 32 15.43 24.46 6.80
C LEU A 32 16.06 24.88 8.13
N GLY A 33 16.19 23.96 9.09
CA GLY A 33 16.86 24.23 10.35
C GLY A 33 18.38 24.40 10.25
N GLN A 34 19.01 23.96 9.16
CA GLN A 34 20.46 24.08 8.93
C GLN A 34 20.85 25.28 8.07
N ALA A 35 19.91 25.84 7.32
CA ALA A 35 20.19 26.78 6.24
C ALA A 35 20.12 28.26 6.63
N GLU A 36 20.50 28.60 7.86
CA GLU A 36 20.38 29.96 8.42
C GLU A 36 21.10 31.07 7.61
N GLN A 37 21.88 30.76 6.57
CA GLN A 37 22.73 31.73 5.87
C GLN A 37 22.65 31.76 4.34
N GLU A 38 21.83 30.94 3.68
CA GLU A 38 21.83 30.85 2.20
C GLU A 38 20.41 30.93 1.62
N PRO A 39 20.18 31.68 0.52
CA PRO A 39 18.87 31.77 -0.10
C PRO A 39 18.48 30.42 -0.72
N LEU A 40 17.74 29.61 0.04
CA LEU A 40 17.19 28.34 -0.42
C LEU A 40 15.99 28.57 -1.35
N MET A 41 15.98 27.90 -2.50
CA MET A 41 14.79 27.83 -3.33
C MET A 41 13.99 26.55 -3.04
N PRO A 42 12.66 26.53 -3.27
CA PRO A 42 11.82 25.36 -2.97
C PRO A 42 12.27 24.04 -3.61
N HIS A 43 12.90 24.11 -4.79
CA HIS A 43 13.43 22.93 -5.48
C HIS A 43 14.66 22.31 -4.80
N ASP A 44 15.41 23.07 -3.98
CA ASP A 44 16.57 22.58 -3.21
C ASP A 44 16.13 21.76 -1.98
N LEU A 45 14.89 21.98 -1.52
CA LEU A 45 14.31 21.33 -0.36
C LEU A 45 13.65 19.99 -0.71
N ILE A 46 13.09 19.87 -1.91
CA ILE A 46 12.27 18.71 -2.29
C ILE A 46 13.15 17.61 -2.88
N ASN A 47 13.21 16.46 -2.20
CA ASN A 47 13.84 15.25 -2.72
C ASN A 47 12.76 14.20 -3.06
N SER A 48 12.72 13.73 -4.32
CA SER A 48 11.73 12.75 -4.80
C SER A 48 12.09 11.28 -4.48
N LYS A 49 13.33 11.01 -4.05
CA LYS A 49 13.82 9.65 -3.76
C LYS A 49 12.98 8.92 -2.70
N PRO A 50 12.56 9.54 -1.57
CA PRO A 50 11.79 8.85 -0.53
C PRO A 50 10.41 8.37 -0.98
N ILE A 51 9.68 9.17 -1.78
CA ILE A 51 8.40 8.75 -2.36
C ILE A 51 8.62 7.64 -3.37
N SER A 52 9.59 7.80 -4.28
CA SER A 52 9.89 6.81 -5.30
C SER A 52 10.29 5.46 -4.70
N ALA A 53 11.06 5.47 -3.61
CA ALA A 53 11.41 4.27 -2.86
C ALA A 53 10.19 3.62 -2.20
N ALA A 54 9.32 4.40 -1.55
CA ALA A 54 8.10 3.89 -0.92
C ALA A 54 7.15 3.24 -1.94
N LEU A 55 7.03 3.82 -3.14
CA LEU A 55 6.23 3.25 -4.23
C LEU A 55 6.85 1.95 -4.77
N LYS A 56 8.17 1.95 -5.01
CA LYS A 56 8.89 0.75 -5.48
C LYS A 56 8.80 -0.40 -4.47
N GLU A 57 8.94 -0.11 -3.18
CA GLU A 57 8.80 -1.09 -2.11
C GLU A 57 7.38 -1.67 -2.07
N PHE A 58 6.36 -0.80 -2.18
CA PHE A 58 4.96 -1.23 -2.20
C PHE A 58 4.64 -2.15 -3.39
N PHE A 59 5.04 -1.78 -4.61
CA PHE A 59 4.74 -2.60 -5.79
C PHE A 59 5.68 -3.79 -5.98
N GLY A 60 6.89 -3.74 -5.40
CA GLY A 60 7.91 -4.78 -5.56
C GLY A 60 7.86 -5.88 -4.51
N ALA A 61 7.47 -5.57 -3.26
CA ALA A 61 7.60 -6.50 -2.13
C ALA A 61 6.34 -6.66 -1.27
N SER A 62 5.28 -5.87 -1.52
CA SER A 62 4.06 -6.01 -0.73
C SER A 62 3.39 -7.35 -1.00
N GLN A 63 2.94 -8.03 0.07
CA GLN A 63 2.10 -9.24 -0.01
C GLN A 63 0.77 -8.98 -0.74
N LEU A 64 0.36 -7.70 -0.77
CA LEU A 64 -0.80 -7.22 -1.48
C LEU A 64 -0.49 -6.87 -2.94
N SER A 65 0.73 -7.06 -3.43
CA SER A 65 1.12 -6.91 -4.84
C SER A 65 1.33 -8.28 -5.45
N GLN A 66 0.25 -8.88 -5.98
CA GLN A 66 0.28 -10.23 -6.53
C GLN A 66 0.37 -10.24 -8.05
N PHE A 67 1.10 -11.21 -8.61
CA PHE A 67 1.11 -11.46 -10.05
C PHE A 67 -0.29 -11.82 -10.52
N MET A 68 -0.79 -11.09 -11.51
CA MET A 68 -2.13 -11.30 -12.04
C MET A 68 -2.29 -12.71 -12.61
N ASP A 69 -3.41 -13.34 -12.32
CA ASP A 69 -3.78 -14.61 -12.96
C ASP A 69 -4.47 -14.28 -14.28
N GLN A 70 -3.83 -14.66 -15.37
CA GLN A 70 -4.24 -14.36 -16.74
C GLN A 70 -4.58 -15.61 -17.53
N THR A 71 -4.93 -16.70 -16.84
CA THR A 71 -5.29 -17.99 -17.49
C THR A 71 -6.51 -17.85 -18.40
N ASN A 72 -7.52 -17.07 -17.98
CA ASN A 72 -8.70 -16.75 -18.78
C ASN A 72 -9.36 -15.45 -18.25
N PRO A 73 -10.32 -14.84 -18.99
CA PRO A 73 -10.96 -13.60 -18.57
C PRO A 73 -11.71 -13.69 -17.23
N LEU A 74 -12.24 -14.88 -16.88
CA LEU A 74 -12.91 -15.09 -15.60
C LEU A 74 -11.91 -15.10 -14.44
N ALA A 75 -10.77 -15.75 -14.60
CA ALA A 75 -9.67 -15.75 -13.64
C ALA A 75 -9.14 -14.33 -13.39
N GLU A 76 -9.10 -13.52 -14.45
CA GLU A 76 -8.70 -12.12 -14.32
C GLU A 76 -9.69 -11.32 -13.46
N ILE A 77 -10.99 -11.51 -13.69
CA ILE A 77 -12.04 -10.81 -12.93
C ILE A 77 -12.09 -11.31 -11.48
N THR A 78 -12.02 -12.62 -11.24
CA THR A 78 -12.07 -13.19 -9.89
C THR A 78 -10.88 -12.74 -9.06
N HIS A 79 -9.67 -12.71 -9.64
CA HIS A 79 -8.49 -12.23 -8.94
C HIS A 79 -8.58 -10.73 -8.62
N LYS A 80 -9.02 -9.88 -9.55
CA LYS A 80 -9.22 -8.43 -9.27
C LYS A 80 -10.28 -8.17 -8.18
N ARG A 81 -11.28 -9.04 -8.05
CA ARG A 81 -12.36 -8.93 -7.05
C ARG A 81 -12.07 -9.64 -5.73
N ARG A 82 -10.95 -10.36 -5.64
CA ARG A 82 -10.59 -11.13 -4.44
C ARG A 82 -10.31 -10.22 -3.26
N VAL A 83 -10.98 -10.49 -2.14
CA VAL A 83 -10.75 -9.82 -0.86
C VAL A 83 -9.78 -10.65 0.00
N SER A 84 -8.86 -9.98 0.69
CA SER A 84 -7.90 -10.63 1.61
C SER A 84 -7.93 -9.91 2.96
N ALA A 85 -8.07 -10.67 4.04
CA ALA A 85 -7.87 -10.20 5.41
C ALA A 85 -6.38 -10.24 5.83
N LEU A 86 -5.52 -10.84 5.01
CA LEU A 86 -4.10 -10.97 5.24
C LEU A 86 -3.35 -9.74 4.71
N GLY A 87 -2.38 -9.25 5.48
CA GLY A 87 -1.49 -8.16 5.11
C GLY A 87 -1.07 -7.30 6.30
N PRO A 88 -0.21 -6.29 6.09
CA PRO A 88 0.20 -5.37 7.14
C PRO A 88 -1.01 -4.59 7.69
N GLY A 89 -1.26 -4.70 8.99
CA GLY A 89 -2.43 -4.13 9.66
C GLY A 89 -3.69 -5.03 9.65
N GLY A 90 -3.61 -6.20 9.01
CA GLY A 90 -4.65 -7.24 9.04
C GLY A 90 -4.27 -8.44 9.91
N LEU A 91 -4.87 -9.59 9.61
CA LEU A 91 -4.58 -10.84 10.31
C LEU A 91 -3.31 -11.50 9.75
N THR A 92 -2.52 -12.12 10.62
CA THR A 92 -1.48 -13.06 10.18
C THR A 92 -2.09 -14.44 10.03
N ARG A 93 -1.52 -15.30 9.17
CA ARG A 93 -2.03 -16.68 8.96
C ARG A 93 -2.11 -17.49 10.26
N GLU A 94 -1.16 -17.24 11.16
CA GLU A 94 -1.04 -17.91 12.47
C GLU A 94 -2.04 -17.37 13.51
N ARG A 95 -2.45 -16.10 13.40
CA ARG A 95 -3.40 -15.45 14.35
C ARG A 95 -4.84 -15.41 13.83
N ALA A 96 -5.09 -15.84 12.60
CA ALA A 96 -6.44 -15.96 12.05
C ALA A 96 -7.15 -17.16 12.68
N GLY A 97 -7.84 -16.93 13.80
CA GLY A 97 -8.66 -17.91 14.51
C GLY A 97 -9.85 -18.42 13.70
N PHE A 98 -10.61 -19.35 14.29
CA PHE A 98 -11.74 -20.00 13.61
C PHE A 98 -12.87 -19.01 13.28
N GLU A 99 -13.20 -18.12 14.22
CA GLU A 99 -14.31 -17.15 14.11
C GLU A 99 -14.20 -16.19 12.91
N VAL A 100 -12.99 -15.85 12.49
CA VAL A 100 -12.73 -14.96 11.34
C VAL A 100 -12.70 -15.69 10.00
N ARG A 101 -12.69 -17.03 10.00
CA ARG A 101 -12.75 -17.87 8.80
C ARG A 101 -14.17 -18.36 8.49
N ASP A 102 -15.01 -18.43 9.51
CA ASP A 102 -16.40 -18.86 9.35
C ASP A 102 -17.24 -17.84 8.56
N VAL A 103 -18.28 -18.36 7.91
CA VAL A 103 -19.24 -17.53 7.17
C VAL A 103 -20.20 -16.88 8.17
N HIS A 104 -20.15 -15.57 8.28
CA HIS A 104 -21.09 -14.81 9.07
C HIS A 104 -22.35 -14.48 8.26
N VAL A 105 -23.51 -14.37 8.93
CA VAL A 105 -24.81 -14.07 8.28
C VAL A 105 -24.80 -12.77 7.47
N THR A 106 -23.95 -11.81 7.86
CA THR A 106 -23.79 -10.53 7.14
C THR A 106 -23.04 -10.65 5.82
N HIS A 107 -22.42 -11.80 5.52
CA HIS A 107 -21.75 -12.05 4.24
C HIS A 107 -22.75 -12.24 3.09
N TYR A 108 -24.02 -12.55 3.40
CA TYR A 108 -25.06 -12.78 2.42
C TYR A 108 -25.17 -11.61 1.43
N GLY A 109 -24.95 -11.89 0.14
CA GLY A 109 -24.99 -10.90 -0.95
C GLY A 109 -23.82 -9.90 -1.00
N ARG A 110 -22.77 -10.07 -0.17
CA ARG A 110 -21.63 -9.15 -0.08
C ARG A 110 -20.27 -9.83 -0.28
N VAL A 111 -20.12 -11.05 0.23
CA VAL A 111 -18.87 -11.83 0.16
C VAL A 111 -19.24 -13.24 -0.32
N CYS A 112 -18.51 -13.70 -1.32
CA CYS A 112 -18.65 -15.00 -1.97
C CYS A 112 -17.62 -15.99 -1.45
#